data_AF-A0A357D7N4-F1
#
_entry.id   AF-A0A357D7N4-F1
#
_cell.length_a   1.000
_cell.length_b   1.000
_cell.length_c   1.000
_cell.angle_alpha   90.00
_cell.angle_beta   90.00
_cell.angle_gamma   90.00
#
_symmetry.space_group_name_H-M   'P 1'
#
loop_
_entity.id
_entity.type
_entity.pdbx_description
1 polymer ?
#
loop_
_entity_poly.entity_id
_entity_poly.type
_entity_poly.pdbx_seq_one_letter_code
_entity_poly.pdbx_strand_id
1 'polypeptide(L)'
;PGFGLKTQEKIIAGLQFLKEHRSSFLWMVGMEWALKLQAALNAHPAVIQGEIAGSLRRCLPVNNSIDLIAATDNPAAVMAFFTGPDLAKKLQIDIKEITRRGERESTLVLQNDLPVNLTVTEPQHFPAALRYSTGSHGHNQALNRHARDLGYELRPDGLRKGETQIDCRNETELYQHLGLSYIPPELRENLGELEAAVDNKVPKLVQPEELQGLFHVHTNYSDGHCSLREMVTAAISRGYHYLGIADHSQSAFYAHGLSKEALSKQWAEIDQLNQEYPDFKIFKGIEADILPSGDLDYDPETLAQFDFVIGSIHTQFRLGEVEMTERILKAMDNPYFTMLGHPTGRLLLSRPAYAVNLEPIIKKAAATGTIIEFNANPYRLDLDWSWCRQAKALGVSIAINPDAHAVEELDLARLSLPMARKGWLEKNDVFNTKTSAEIQKLLIQ
;
A
#
# COMPACT_ATOMS: atom_id res chain seq x y z
N PRO A 1 -33.84 -2.95 25.56
CA PRO A 1 -32.66 -3.69 26.09
C PRO A 1 -31.63 -3.88 24.97
N GLY A 2 -30.34 -3.59 25.20
CA GLY A 2 -29.26 -3.77 24.18
C GLY A 2 -28.73 -2.48 23.52
N PHE A 3 -29.46 -1.37 23.57
CA PHE A 3 -29.06 -0.06 23.01
C PHE A 3 -28.81 0.98 24.11
N GLY A 4 -27.77 0.76 24.92
CA GLY A 4 -27.34 1.75 25.91
C GLY A 4 -26.66 2.97 25.27
N LEU A 5 -26.41 4.01 26.07
CA LEU A 5 -25.79 5.27 25.62
C LEU A 5 -24.50 5.05 24.81
N LYS A 6 -23.60 4.19 25.31
CA LYS A 6 -22.36 3.81 24.61
C LYS A 6 -22.60 3.15 23.24
N THR A 7 -23.67 2.36 23.09
CA THR A 7 -24.02 1.74 21.80
C THR A 7 -24.55 2.79 20.83
N GLN A 8 -25.36 3.73 21.31
CA GLN A 8 -25.91 4.82 20.50
C GLN A 8 -24.81 5.76 20.01
N GLU A 9 -23.87 6.16 20.88
CA GLU A 9 -22.71 6.96 20.50
C GLU A 9 -21.85 6.27 19.42
N LYS A 10 -21.62 4.95 19.55
CA LYS A 10 -20.91 4.17 18.53
C LYS A 10 -21.64 4.16 17.19
N ILE A 11 -22.96 3.99 17.18
CA ILE A 11 -23.76 3.98 15.96
C ILE A 11 -23.73 5.36 15.29
N ILE A 12 -23.89 6.44 16.07
CA ILE A 12 -23.84 7.81 15.55
C ILE A 12 -22.46 8.11 14.94
N ALA A 13 -21.37 7.77 15.65
CA ALA A 13 -20.02 7.95 15.13
C ALA A 13 -19.78 7.13 13.86
N GLY A 14 -20.26 5.89 13.79
CA GLY A 14 -20.17 5.05 12.59
C GLY A 14 -20.95 5.62 11.39
N LEU A 15 -22.16 6.14 11.62
CA LEU A 15 -22.97 6.77 10.55
C LEU A 15 -22.34 8.08 10.06
N GLN A 16 -21.80 8.90 10.95
CA GLN A 16 -21.05 10.11 10.59
C GLN A 16 -19.83 9.75 9.75
N PHE A 17 -19.05 8.76 10.18
CA PHE A 17 -17.89 8.27 9.44
C PHE A 17 -18.26 7.78 8.04
N LEU A 18 -19.32 6.96 7.90
CA LEU A 18 -19.80 6.50 6.60
C LEU A 18 -20.29 7.65 5.70
N LYS A 19 -20.89 8.68 6.29
CA LYS A 19 -21.35 9.87 5.55
C LYS A 19 -20.18 10.70 5.05
N GLU A 20 -19.16 10.89 5.87
CA GLU A 20 -17.92 11.61 5.53
C GLU A 20 -17.13 10.91 4.43
N HIS A 21 -17.12 9.57 4.42
CA HIS A 21 -16.35 8.74 3.50
C HIS A 21 -17.20 8.11 2.39
N ARG A 22 -18.42 8.61 2.14
CA ARG A 22 -19.39 7.96 1.24
C ARG A 22 -18.88 7.75 -0.19
N SER A 23 -18.02 8.64 -0.67
CA SER A 23 -17.39 8.56 -2.00
C SER A 23 -15.96 8.02 -1.97
N SER A 24 -15.47 7.64 -0.78
CA SER A 24 -14.11 7.15 -0.63
C SER A 24 -14.04 5.64 -0.87
N PHE A 25 -12.98 5.19 -1.52
CA PHE A 25 -12.73 3.77 -1.78
C PHE A 25 -11.24 3.46 -1.67
N LEU A 26 -10.95 2.19 -1.37
CA LEU A 26 -9.58 1.69 -1.27
C LEU A 26 -8.91 1.65 -2.65
N TRP A 27 -7.60 1.90 -2.68
CA TRP A 27 -6.81 1.90 -3.90
C TRP A 27 -7.03 0.64 -4.75
N MET A 28 -7.05 -0.54 -4.13
CA MET A 28 -7.18 -1.80 -4.85
C MET A 28 -8.51 -1.92 -5.61
N VAL A 29 -9.61 -1.51 -4.98
CA VAL A 29 -10.94 -1.45 -5.62
C VAL A 29 -10.93 -0.43 -6.76
N GLY A 30 -10.39 0.76 -6.52
CA GLY A 30 -10.30 1.80 -7.52
C GLY A 30 -9.46 1.41 -8.73
N MET A 31 -8.30 0.81 -8.50
CA MET A 31 -7.34 0.41 -9.52
C MET A 31 -7.90 -0.72 -10.40
N GLU A 32 -8.61 -1.69 -9.83
CA GLU A 32 -9.28 -2.74 -10.60
C GLU A 32 -10.24 -2.14 -11.65
N TRP A 33 -11.08 -1.18 -11.22
CA TRP A 33 -12.00 -0.49 -12.11
C TRP A 33 -11.29 0.45 -13.08
N ALA A 34 -10.25 1.16 -12.61
CA ALA A 34 -9.47 2.06 -13.44
C ALA A 34 -8.80 1.31 -14.61
N LEU A 35 -8.25 0.11 -14.37
CA LEU A 35 -7.67 -0.74 -15.41
C LEU A 35 -8.73 -1.20 -16.43
N LYS A 36 -9.92 -1.62 -15.97
CA LYS A 36 -11.05 -1.99 -16.85
C LYS A 36 -11.50 -0.80 -17.71
N LEU A 37 -11.63 0.38 -17.11
CA LEU A 37 -12.00 1.62 -17.79
C LEU A 37 -10.94 2.06 -18.80
N GLN A 38 -9.67 2.04 -18.41
CA GLN A 38 -8.54 2.36 -19.29
C GLN A 38 -8.51 1.41 -20.50
N ALA A 39 -8.65 0.11 -20.29
CA ALA A 39 -8.72 -0.87 -21.37
C ALA A 39 -9.93 -0.63 -22.29
N ALA A 40 -11.10 -0.30 -21.73
CA ALA A 40 -12.30 0.02 -22.50
C ALA A 40 -12.10 1.26 -23.39
N LEU A 41 -11.50 2.32 -22.84
CA LEU A 41 -11.14 3.55 -23.55
C LEU A 41 -10.12 3.29 -24.66
N ASN A 42 -9.02 2.61 -24.35
CA ASN A 42 -7.94 2.32 -25.31
C ASN A 42 -8.37 1.42 -26.47
N ALA A 43 -9.44 0.65 -26.29
CA ALA A 43 -10.04 -0.15 -27.35
C ALA A 43 -11.10 0.62 -28.18
N HIS A 44 -11.32 1.91 -27.95
CA HIS A 44 -12.19 2.75 -28.78
C HIS A 44 -11.36 3.41 -29.90
N PRO A 45 -11.79 3.38 -31.18
CA PRO A 45 -10.96 3.79 -32.33
C PRO A 45 -10.58 5.28 -32.36
N ALA A 46 -11.32 6.12 -31.65
CA ALA A 46 -10.99 7.55 -31.52
C ALA A 46 -9.96 7.84 -30.41
N VAL A 47 -9.63 6.88 -29.55
CA VAL A 47 -8.60 7.07 -28.51
C VAL A 47 -7.25 6.64 -29.05
N ILE A 48 -6.28 7.55 -28.98
CA ILE A 48 -4.89 7.28 -29.39
C ILE A 48 -4.10 6.70 -28.21
N GLN A 49 -4.31 7.26 -27.02
CA GLN A 49 -3.72 6.80 -25.76
C GLN A 49 -4.63 7.21 -24.61
N GLY A 50 -4.81 6.33 -23.63
CA GLY A 50 -5.58 6.56 -22.42
C GLY A 50 -4.82 6.05 -21.20
N GLU A 51 -4.76 6.88 -20.16
CA GLU A 51 -3.98 6.63 -18.95
C GLU A 51 -4.80 6.88 -17.68
N ILE A 52 -4.50 6.10 -16.65
CA ILE A 52 -4.96 6.35 -15.28
C ILE A 52 -4.15 7.53 -14.73
N ALA A 53 -4.83 8.48 -14.11
CA ALA A 53 -4.27 9.70 -13.52
C ALA A 53 -4.69 9.82 -12.04
N GLY A 54 -4.64 11.05 -11.52
CA GLY A 54 -5.11 11.37 -10.18
C GLY A 54 -4.39 10.63 -9.06
N SER A 55 -5.09 10.49 -7.93
CA SER A 55 -4.57 9.86 -6.72
C SER A 55 -4.29 8.37 -6.87
N LEU A 56 -5.03 7.68 -7.75
CA LEU A 56 -4.80 6.26 -8.05
C LEU A 56 -3.44 6.04 -8.70
N ARG A 57 -3.08 6.87 -9.69
CA ARG A 57 -1.75 6.80 -10.32
C ARG A 57 -0.62 7.14 -9.34
N ARG A 58 -0.90 7.97 -8.33
CA ARG A 58 0.05 8.25 -7.23
C ARG A 58 -0.02 7.25 -6.09
N CYS A 59 -0.81 6.18 -6.21
CA CYS A 59 -0.93 5.12 -5.22
C CYS A 59 -1.42 5.58 -3.84
N LEU A 60 -2.34 6.55 -3.76
CA LEU A 60 -2.93 6.88 -2.46
C LEU A 60 -3.80 5.72 -1.94
N PRO A 61 -3.64 5.29 -0.66
CA PRO A 61 -4.41 4.19 -0.08
C PRO A 61 -5.95 4.34 -0.18
N VAL A 62 -6.43 5.57 -0.02
CA VAL A 62 -7.84 5.94 -0.07
C VAL A 62 -8.04 7.04 -1.12
N ASN A 63 -9.03 6.87 -1.97
CA ASN A 63 -9.29 7.71 -3.14
C ASN A 63 -10.77 8.12 -3.17
N ASN A 64 -11.07 9.23 -3.83
CA ASN A 64 -12.46 9.74 -3.96
C ASN A 64 -12.98 9.72 -5.40
N SER A 65 -12.10 9.45 -6.38
CA SER A 65 -12.44 9.37 -7.79
C SER A 65 -11.42 8.52 -8.54
N ILE A 66 -11.88 7.90 -9.61
CA ILE A 66 -11.04 7.33 -10.65
C ILE A 66 -10.83 8.43 -11.69
N ASP A 67 -9.61 8.89 -11.86
CA ASP A 67 -9.29 9.92 -12.85
C ASP A 67 -8.61 9.28 -14.06
N LEU A 68 -9.15 9.54 -15.25
CA LEU A 68 -8.65 9.06 -16.53
C LEU A 68 -8.36 10.24 -17.44
N ILE A 69 -7.32 10.11 -18.25
CA ILE A 69 -7.03 11.05 -19.32
C ILE A 69 -6.82 10.32 -20.65
N ALA A 70 -7.35 10.86 -21.74
CA ALA A 70 -7.16 10.29 -23.07
C ALA A 70 -6.74 11.33 -24.13
N ALA A 71 -5.76 10.95 -24.95
CA ALA A 71 -5.37 11.62 -26.18
C ALA A 71 -6.34 11.25 -27.31
N THR A 72 -6.89 12.25 -28.01
CA THR A 72 -7.80 12.06 -29.13
C THR A 72 -7.85 13.29 -30.03
N ASP A 73 -8.03 13.07 -31.34
CA ASP A 73 -8.38 14.11 -32.31
C ASP A 73 -9.90 14.25 -32.49
N ASN A 74 -10.70 13.39 -31.84
CA ASN A 74 -12.16 13.42 -31.88
C ASN A 74 -12.76 13.34 -30.46
N PRO A 75 -12.67 14.43 -29.68
CA PRO A 75 -13.24 14.50 -28.33
C PRO A 75 -14.72 14.12 -28.26
N ALA A 76 -15.52 14.53 -29.25
CA ALA A 76 -16.95 14.27 -29.29
C ALA A 76 -17.26 12.77 -29.32
N ALA A 77 -16.54 11.99 -30.14
CA ALA A 77 -16.73 10.54 -30.20
C ALA A 77 -16.35 9.84 -28.88
N VAL A 78 -15.24 10.25 -28.25
CA VAL A 78 -14.79 9.69 -26.98
C VAL A 78 -15.76 10.02 -25.84
N MET A 79 -16.25 11.26 -25.77
CA MET A 79 -17.23 11.67 -24.76
C MET A 79 -18.58 11.00 -24.95
N ALA A 80 -19.03 10.82 -26.20
CA ALA A 80 -20.24 10.07 -26.50
C ALA A 80 -20.13 8.60 -26.07
N PHE A 81 -18.99 7.96 -26.31
CA PHE A 81 -18.71 6.61 -25.82
C PHE A 81 -18.71 6.55 -24.29
N PHE A 82 -17.95 7.42 -23.63
CA PHE A 82 -17.79 7.41 -22.17
C PHE A 82 -19.09 7.67 -21.42
N THR A 83 -19.93 8.58 -21.93
CA THR A 83 -21.22 8.96 -21.32
C THR A 83 -22.43 8.26 -21.95
N GLY A 84 -22.18 7.21 -22.73
CA GLY A 84 -23.16 6.46 -23.50
C GLY A 84 -23.30 5.00 -23.05
N PRO A 85 -24.25 4.26 -23.64
CA PRO A 85 -24.52 2.87 -23.29
C PRO A 85 -23.38 1.91 -23.67
N ASP A 86 -22.52 2.29 -24.61
CA ASP A 86 -21.44 1.43 -25.11
C ASP A 86 -20.37 1.16 -24.04
N LEU A 87 -20.04 2.16 -23.21
CA LEU A 87 -19.14 1.95 -22.08
C LEU A 87 -19.73 0.95 -21.08
N ALA A 88 -20.98 1.14 -20.67
CA ALA A 88 -21.68 0.25 -19.74
C ALA A 88 -21.71 -1.20 -20.26
N LYS A 89 -22.01 -1.36 -21.56
CA LYS A 89 -22.02 -2.67 -22.23
C LYS A 89 -20.65 -3.33 -22.24
N LYS A 90 -19.58 -2.55 -22.43
CA LYS A 90 -18.20 -3.04 -22.45
C LYS A 90 -17.69 -3.42 -21.07
N LEU A 91 -18.08 -2.68 -20.03
CA LEU A 91 -17.75 -2.96 -18.64
C LEU A 91 -18.64 -4.03 -17.99
N GLN A 92 -19.76 -4.39 -18.64
CA GLN A 92 -20.78 -5.30 -18.11
C GLN A 92 -21.33 -4.83 -16.75
N ILE A 93 -21.49 -3.51 -16.61
CA ILE A 93 -22.08 -2.86 -15.43
C ILE A 93 -22.88 -1.64 -15.86
N ASP A 94 -23.92 -1.31 -15.11
CA ASP A 94 -24.68 -0.09 -15.35
C ASP A 94 -23.92 1.16 -14.87
N ILE A 95 -24.16 2.27 -15.55
CA ILE A 95 -23.77 3.60 -15.08
C ILE A 95 -24.92 4.10 -14.20
N LYS A 96 -24.64 4.40 -12.93
CA LYS A 96 -25.64 4.88 -11.97
C LYS A 96 -26.17 6.25 -12.39
N GLU A 97 -25.26 7.18 -12.65
CA GLU A 97 -25.60 8.52 -13.10
C GLU A 97 -24.43 9.17 -13.83
N ILE A 98 -24.74 10.17 -14.64
CA ILE A 98 -23.76 11.04 -15.28
C ILE A 98 -23.94 12.42 -14.67
N THR A 99 -23.01 12.81 -13.81
CA THR A 99 -23.09 14.05 -13.02
C THR A 99 -22.62 15.27 -13.79
N ARG A 100 -21.76 15.08 -14.80
CA ARG A 100 -21.30 16.15 -15.70
C ARG A 100 -21.07 15.63 -17.12
N ARG A 101 -21.59 16.37 -18.10
CA ARG A 101 -21.28 16.20 -19.53
C ARG A 101 -20.60 17.46 -20.04
N GLY A 102 -19.41 17.30 -20.61
CA GLY A 102 -18.66 18.40 -21.21
C GLY A 102 -17.89 17.94 -22.44
N GLU A 103 -17.46 18.90 -23.26
CA GLU A 103 -16.75 18.62 -24.52
C GLU A 103 -15.38 17.98 -24.31
N ARG A 104 -14.70 18.37 -23.22
CA ARG A 104 -13.35 17.88 -22.87
C ARG A 104 -13.25 17.20 -21.51
N GLU A 105 -14.29 17.29 -20.70
CA GLU A 105 -14.34 16.68 -19.39
C GLU A 105 -15.76 16.20 -19.08
N SER A 106 -15.88 14.96 -18.61
CA SER A 106 -17.14 14.39 -18.15
C SER A 106 -16.93 13.59 -16.87
N THR A 107 -17.97 13.51 -16.05
CA THR A 107 -17.97 12.75 -14.80
C THR A 107 -19.20 11.85 -14.75
N LEU A 108 -18.98 10.59 -14.37
CA LEU A 108 -20.03 9.62 -14.13
C LEU A 108 -19.82 8.91 -12.78
N VAL A 109 -20.85 8.21 -12.32
CA VAL A 109 -20.79 7.34 -11.15
C VAL A 109 -21.20 5.94 -11.61
N LEU A 110 -20.36 4.95 -11.32
CA LEU A 110 -20.66 3.55 -11.60
C LEU A 110 -21.73 3.00 -10.64
N GLN A 111 -22.36 1.87 -10.98
CA GLN A 111 -23.39 1.25 -10.13
C GLN A 111 -22.90 0.92 -8.71
N ASN A 112 -21.59 0.70 -8.53
CA ASN A 112 -20.94 0.48 -7.24
C ASN A 112 -20.47 1.77 -6.54
N ASP A 113 -21.08 2.91 -6.86
CA ASP A 113 -20.85 4.21 -6.23
C ASP A 113 -19.44 4.82 -6.45
N LEU A 114 -18.66 4.29 -7.40
CA LEU A 114 -17.35 4.84 -7.74
C LEU A 114 -17.47 6.03 -8.71
N PRO A 115 -17.03 7.24 -8.33
CA PRO A 115 -16.96 8.38 -9.24
C PRO A 115 -15.81 8.20 -10.24
N VAL A 116 -16.08 8.48 -11.51
CA VAL A 116 -15.09 8.40 -12.60
C VAL A 116 -15.07 9.72 -13.36
N ASN A 117 -13.90 10.33 -13.45
CA ASN A 117 -13.64 11.52 -14.25
C ASN A 117 -12.86 11.12 -15.51
N LEU A 118 -13.29 11.62 -16.66
CA LEU A 118 -12.52 11.54 -17.90
C LEU A 118 -12.22 12.95 -18.40
N THR A 119 -10.94 13.24 -18.62
CA THR A 119 -10.46 14.40 -19.37
C THR A 119 -9.91 13.94 -20.72
N VAL A 120 -10.19 14.68 -21.79
CA VAL A 120 -9.58 14.43 -23.11
C VAL A 120 -8.79 15.63 -23.60
N THR A 121 -7.73 15.35 -24.35
CA THR A 121 -6.80 16.36 -24.86
C THR A 121 -6.25 15.94 -26.21
N GLU A 122 -5.69 16.88 -26.97
CA GLU A 122 -4.99 16.56 -28.22
C GLU A 122 -3.72 15.74 -27.94
N PRO A 123 -3.30 14.85 -28.86
CA PRO A 123 -2.12 13.99 -28.66
C PRO A 123 -0.85 14.76 -28.29
N GLN A 124 -0.61 15.91 -28.91
CA GLN A 124 0.55 16.76 -28.66
C GLN A 124 0.60 17.35 -27.24
N HIS A 125 -0.55 17.47 -26.56
CA HIS A 125 -0.66 18.01 -25.21
C HIS A 125 -0.61 16.90 -24.14
N PHE A 126 -0.70 15.63 -24.55
CA PHE A 126 -0.93 14.51 -23.66
C PHE A 126 0.09 14.37 -22.53
N PRO A 127 1.42 14.52 -22.73
CA PRO A 127 2.37 14.39 -21.64
C PRO A 127 2.22 15.45 -20.54
N ALA A 128 1.98 16.71 -20.92
CA ALA A 128 1.79 17.80 -19.97
C ALA A 128 0.46 17.66 -19.23
N ALA A 129 -0.59 17.23 -19.94
CA ALA A 129 -1.91 17.00 -19.40
C ALA A 129 -1.93 15.79 -18.44
N LEU A 130 -1.28 14.68 -18.79
CA LEU A 130 -1.13 13.51 -17.92
C LEU A 130 -0.41 13.88 -16.64
N ARG A 131 0.71 14.61 -16.73
CA ARG A 131 1.43 15.10 -15.54
C ARG A 131 0.53 15.97 -14.67
N TYR A 132 -0.19 16.91 -15.28
CA TYR A 132 -1.10 17.79 -14.56
C TYR A 132 -2.22 17.01 -13.87
N SER A 133 -2.91 16.12 -14.58
CA SER A 133 -4.00 15.29 -14.04
C SER A 133 -3.53 14.26 -13.04
N THR A 134 -2.27 13.82 -13.12
CA THR A 134 -1.65 12.96 -12.09
C THR A 134 -1.47 13.73 -10.78
N GLY A 135 -1.07 15.00 -10.85
CA GLY A 135 -0.80 15.82 -9.69
C GLY A 135 0.40 15.29 -8.86
N SER A 136 0.41 15.51 -7.54
CA SER A 136 -0.59 16.20 -6.73
C SER A 136 -0.71 17.70 -7.05
N HIS A 137 -1.69 18.39 -6.46
CA HIS A 137 -1.79 19.84 -6.59
C HIS A 137 -0.51 20.55 -6.10
N GLY A 138 0.04 20.11 -4.96
CA GLY A 138 1.29 20.64 -4.42
C GLY A 138 2.45 20.44 -5.38
N HIS A 139 2.58 19.23 -5.94
CA HIS A 139 3.62 18.91 -6.92
C HIS A 139 3.49 19.78 -8.17
N ASN A 140 2.28 19.92 -8.72
CA ASN A 140 2.03 20.78 -9.89
C ASN A 140 2.41 22.23 -9.63
N GLN A 141 2.04 22.78 -8.47
CA GLN A 141 2.41 24.15 -8.11
C GLN A 141 3.93 24.33 -8.02
N ALA A 142 4.62 23.39 -7.37
CA ALA A 142 6.06 23.46 -7.19
C ALA A 142 6.81 23.31 -8.52
N LEU A 143 6.40 22.36 -9.37
CA LEU A 143 6.97 22.19 -10.70
C LEU A 143 6.72 23.42 -11.60
N ASN A 144 5.52 24.03 -11.51
CA ASN A 144 5.23 25.26 -12.26
C ASN A 144 6.07 26.45 -11.76
N ARG A 145 6.39 26.54 -10.46
CA ARG A 145 7.33 27.53 -9.93
C ARG A 145 8.73 27.30 -10.51
N HIS A 146 9.25 26.08 -10.40
CA HIS A 146 10.54 25.68 -10.95
C HIS A 146 10.66 25.99 -12.45
N ALA A 147 9.62 25.66 -13.23
CA ALA A 147 9.57 25.96 -14.66
C ALA A 147 9.68 27.47 -14.94
N ARG A 148 8.96 28.31 -14.18
CA ARG A 148 9.02 29.77 -14.33
C ARG A 148 10.39 30.34 -13.99
N ASP A 149 11.05 29.82 -12.97
CA ASP A 149 12.40 30.25 -12.58
C ASP A 149 13.42 29.97 -13.71
N LEU A 150 13.16 28.95 -14.54
CA LEU A 150 13.93 28.63 -15.75
C LEU A 150 13.46 29.34 -17.03
N GLY A 151 12.48 30.25 -16.92
CA GLY A 151 11.90 30.99 -18.04
C GLY A 151 10.92 30.18 -18.90
N TYR A 152 10.40 29.06 -18.39
CA TYR A 152 9.35 28.29 -19.03
C TYR A 152 7.97 28.61 -18.47
N GLU A 153 6.96 28.38 -19.29
CA GLU A 153 5.57 28.34 -18.88
C GLU A 153 5.02 26.93 -19.05
N LEU A 154 4.68 26.30 -17.93
CA LEU A 154 4.17 24.93 -17.90
C LEU A 154 2.67 24.93 -17.57
N ARG A 155 1.87 24.41 -18.49
CA ARG A 155 0.40 24.37 -18.44
C ARG A 155 -0.12 22.96 -18.74
N PRO A 156 -1.43 22.68 -18.56
CA PRO A 156 -2.01 21.39 -18.96
C PRO A 156 -1.88 21.11 -20.47
N ASP A 157 -1.82 22.14 -21.30
CA ASP A 157 -1.68 22.06 -22.77
C ASP A 157 -0.22 22.09 -23.25
N GLY A 158 0.77 22.06 -22.36
CA GLY A 158 2.17 21.88 -22.76
C GLY A 158 3.18 22.72 -22.01
N LEU A 159 4.40 22.73 -22.55
CA LEU A 159 5.55 23.47 -22.05
C LEU A 159 5.95 24.51 -23.10
N ARG A 160 6.11 25.78 -22.69
CA ARG A 160 6.47 26.89 -23.58
C ARG A 160 7.69 27.61 -23.06
N LYS A 161 8.47 28.20 -23.97
CA LYS A 161 9.56 29.13 -23.65
C LYS A 161 9.40 30.39 -24.51
N GLY A 162 8.92 31.47 -23.91
CA GLY A 162 8.41 32.62 -24.67
C GLY A 162 7.26 32.20 -25.57
N GLU A 163 7.34 32.51 -26.87
CA GLU A 163 6.31 32.14 -27.84
C GLU A 163 6.43 30.70 -28.37
N THR A 164 7.57 30.05 -28.15
CA THR A 164 7.88 28.72 -28.69
C THR A 164 7.27 27.61 -27.82
N GLN A 165 6.50 26.73 -28.46
CA GLN A 165 6.04 25.47 -27.88
C GLN A 165 7.20 24.46 -27.87
N ILE A 166 7.37 23.75 -26.75
CA ILE A 166 8.34 22.67 -26.59
C ILE A 166 7.61 21.35 -26.70
N ASP A 167 7.88 20.60 -27.76
CA ASP A 167 7.31 19.28 -27.96
C ASP A 167 7.94 18.28 -26.99
N CYS A 168 7.10 17.62 -26.20
CA CYS A 168 7.52 16.55 -25.29
C CYS A 168 6.87 15.25 -25.75
N ARG A 169 7.63 14.16 -25.92
CA ARG A 169 7.03 12.86 -26.31
C ARG A 169 6.40 12.13 -25.12
N ASN A 170 6.87 12.40 -23.91
CA ASN A 170 6.41 11.78 -22.67
C ASN A 170 6.76 12.66 -21.46
N GLU A 171 6.33 12.25 -20.27
CA GLU A 171 6.61 12.97 -19.03
C GLU A 171 8.12 13.06 -18.73
N THR A 172 8.91 12.02 -19.04
CA THR A 172 10.37 12.02 -18.82
C THR A 172 11.05 13.16 -19.56
N GLU A 173 10.70 13.39 -20.82
CA GLU A 173 11.23 14.52 -21.60
C GLU A 173 10.78 15.86 -21.07
N LEU A 174 9.53 15.96 -20.61
CA LEU A 174 9.02 17.17 -19.96
C LEU A 174 9.87 17.52 -18.73
N TYR A 175 10.19 16.56 -17.87
CA TYR A 175 11.09 16.78 -16.73
C TYR A 175 12.52 17.13 -17.19
N GLN A 176 13.05 16.47 -18.23
CA GLN A 176 14.38 16.75 -18.76
C GLN A 176 14.52 18.18 -19.30
N HIS A 177 13.51 18.71 -20.00
CA HIS A 177 13.49 20.11 -20.45
C HIS A 177 13.55 21.12 -19.30
N LEU A 178 13.09 20.71 -18.12
CA LEU A 178 13.15 21.47 -16.88
C LEU A 178 14.40 21.18 -16.04
N GLY A 179 15.36 20.41 -16.57
CA GLY A 179 16.59 20.06 -15.86
C GLY A 179 16.39 19.11 -14.68
N LEU A 180 15.34 18.29 -14.72
CA LEU A 180 14.96 17.37 -13.65
C LEU A 180 15.10 15.91 -14.12
N SER A 181 15.56 15.03 -13.23
CA SER A 181 15.35 13.58 -13.42
C SER A 181 13.86 13.24 -13.35
N TYR A 182 13.42 12.16 -13.99
CA TYR A 182 12.03 11.72 -13.94
C TYR A 182 11.58 11.43 -12.50
N ILE A 183 10.40 11.96 -12.13
CA ILE A 183 9.78 11.74 -10.82
C ILE A 183 8.62 10.74 -10.99
N PRO A 184 8.74 9.51 -10.41
CA PRO A 184 7.66 8.53 -10.41
C PRO A 184 6.37 9.10 -9.81
N PRO A 185 5.18 8.80 -10.36
CA PRO A 185 3.90 9.32 -9.87
C PRO A 185 3.69 9.12 -8.38
N GLU A 186 4.14 8.01 -7.81
CA GLU A 186 4.00 7.68 -6.38
C GLU A 186 4.63 8.75 -5.46
N LEU A 187 5.68 9.44 -5.94
CA LEU A 187 6.46 10.41 -5.16
C LEU A 187 5.97 11.85 -5.29
N ARG A 188 5.00 12.13 -6.18
CA ARG A 188 4.54 13.49 -6.54
C ARG A 188 3.60 14.08 -5.48
N GLU A 189 4.11 14.25 -4.26
CA GLU A 189 3.36 14.75 -3.10
C GLU A 189 3.90 16.09 -2.55
N ASN A 190 4.90 16.70 -3.20
CA ASN A 190 5.57 17.92 -2.75
C ASN A 190 6.18 17.78 -1.36
N LEU A 191 6.98 16.72 -1.18
CA LEU A 191 7.67 16.39 0.06
C LEU A 191 9.18 16.26 -0.16
N GLY A 192 9.76 16.93 -1.15
CA GLY A 192 11.21 16.90 -1.43
C GLY A 192 11.60 16.22 -2.74
N GLU A 193 10.63 15.73 -3.52
CA GLU A 193 10.88 14.99 -4.76
C GLU A 193 11.48 15.86 -5.88
N LEU A 194 11.18 17.16 -5.88
CA LEU A 194 11.74 18.12 -6.84
C LEU A 194 13.20 18.41 -6.54
N GLU A 195 13.53 18.65 -5.27
CA GLU A 195 14.89 18.87 -4.79
C GLU A 195 15.75 17.64 -5.10
N ALA A 196 15.22 16.44 -4.84
CA ALA A 196 15.89 15.20 -5.22
C ALA A 196 16.06 15.09 -6.75
N ALA A 197 15.09 15.55 -7.55
CA ALA A 197 15.19 15.50 -9.01
C ALA A 197 16.18 16.48 -9.61
N VAL A 198 16.35 17.68 -9.02
CA VAL A 198 17.41 18.63 -9.39
C VAL A 198 18.78 18.01 -9.14
N ASP A 199 18.94 17.34 -8.00
CA ASP A 199 20.20 16.72 -7.59
C ASP A 199 20.48 15.35 -8.25
N ASN A 200 19.57 14.83 -9.09
CA ASN A 200 19.59 13.45 -9.60
C ASN A 200 19.66 12.37 -8.50
N LYS A 201 18.97 12.62 -7.38
CA LYS A 201 18.86 11.76 -6.19
C LYS A 201 17.45 11.20 -5.97
N VAL A 202 16.59 11.20 -6.99
CA VAL A 202 15.30 10.48 -6.91
C VAL A 202 15.60 8.99 -6.65
N PRO A 203 15.02 8.38 -5.60
CA PRO A 203 15.37 7.02 -5.19
C PRO A 203 15.03 5.99 -6.27
N LYS A 204 15.86 4.95 -6.38
CA LYS A 204 15.53 3.79 -7.22
C LYS A 204 14.58 2.87 -6.45
N LEU A 205 13.30 3.14 -6.59
CA LEU A 205 12.24 2.45 -5.85
C LEU A 205 12.25 0.93 -6.05
N VAL A 206 12.02 0.20 -4.95
CA VAL A 206 11.95 -1.27 -4.90
C VAL A 206 10.87 -1.83 -5.83
N GLN A 207 11.17 -2.86 -6.60
CA GLN A 207 10.23 -3.46 -7.56
C GLN A 207 9.58 -4.75 -7.00
N PRO A 208 8.36 -5.11 -7.45
CA PRO A 208 7.66 -6.32 -6.98
C PRO A 208 8.46 -7.62 -7.13
N GLU A 209 9.27 -7.72 -8.18
CA GLU A 209 10.10 -8.88 -8.50
C GLU A 209 11.33 -8.98 -7.60
N GLU A 210 11.69 -7.90 -6.90
CA GLU A 210 12.80 -7.90 -5.95
C GLU A 210 12.41 -8.54 -4.60
N LEU A 211 11.12 -8.75 -4.33
CA LEU A 211 10.64 -9.45 -3.13
C LEU A 211 10.96 -10.95 -3.26
N GLN A 212 11.88 -11.41 -2.42
CA GLN A 212 12.39 -12.79 -2.40
C GLN A 212 11.51 -13.73 -1.57
N GLY A 213 10.73 -13.21 -0.63
CA GLY A 213 9.81 -14.02 0.18
C GLY A 213 8.98 -13.19 1.14
N LEU A 214 8.10 -13.86 1.87
CA LEU A 214 7.05 -13.22 2.68
C LEU A 214 7.16 -13.64 4.14
N PHE A 215 6.75 -12.77 5.05
CA PHE A 215 6.49 -13.06 6.47
C PHE A 215 5.03 -12.72 6.78
N HIS A 216 4.60 -12.97 8.01
CA HIS A 216 3.23 -12.72 8.47
C HIS A 216 2.20 -13.45 7.59
N VAL A 217 2.27 -14.77 7.65
CA VAL A 217 1.38 -15.66 6.91
C VAL A 217 0.77 -16.64 7.89
N HIS A 218 -0.56 -16.70 7.87
CA HIS A 218 -1.37 -17.52 8.74
C HIS A 218 -1.79 -18.81 8.03
N THR A 219 -2.06 -19.84 8.82
CA THR A 219 -2.46 -21.16 8.35
C THR A 219 -3.67 -21.63 9.15
N ASN A 220 -4.19 -22.81 8.78
CA ASN A 220 -5.27 -23.45 9.54
C ASN A 220 -4.87 -23.96 10.94
N TYR A 221 -3.66 -23.64 11.42
CA TYR A 221 -3.29 -23.82 12.82
C TYR A 221 -3.90 -22.74 13.72
N SER A 222 -4.09 -21.50 13.22
CA SER A 222 -4.93 -20.46 13.85
C SER A 222 -6.24 -20.26 13.07
N ASP A 223 -6.33 -19.18 12.32
CA ASP A 223 -7.51 -18.64 11.64
C ASP A 223 -7.31 -18.52 10.12
N GLY A 224 -6.17 -18.97 9.60
CA GLY A 224 -5.98 -19.15 8.16
C GLY A 224 -6.91 -20.24 7.61
N HIS A 225 -7.33 -20.07 6.36
CA HIS A 225 -8.23 -20.99 5.65
C HIS A 225 -7.50 -22.10 4.91
N CYS A 226 -6.18 -22.00 4.76
CA CYS A 226 -5.35 -22.94 4.02
C CYS A 226 -4.39 -23.69 4.95
N SER A 227 -4.10 -24.94 4.62
CA SER A 227 -3.06 -25.71 5.28
C SER A 227 -1.68 -25.10 5.03
N LEU A 228 -0.74 -25.42 5.94
CA LEU A 228 0.64 -24.96 5.84
C LEU A 228 1.29 -25.39 4.51
N ARG A 229 1.05 -26.62 4.06
CA ARG A 229 1.52 -27.11 2.75
C ARG A 229 0.91 -26.34 1.58
N GLU A 230 -0.39 -26.03 1.60
CA GLU A 230 -1.02 -25.22 0.55
C GLU A 230 -0.37 -23.83 0.46
N MET A 231 -0.14 -23.17 1.60
CA MET A 231 0.53 -21.87 1.63
C MET A 231 1.97 -21.94 1.10
N VAL A 232 2.75 -22.94 1.50
CA VAL A 232 4.14 -23.13 1.04
C VAL A 232 4.19 -23.39 -0.46
N THR A 233 3.39 -24.34 -0.96
CA THR A 233 3.35 -24.67 -2.40
C THR A 233 2.86 -23.50 -3.25
N ALA A 234 1.89 -22.73 -2.75
CA ALA A 234 1.41 -21.51 -3.38
C ALA A 234 2.45 -20.38 -3.40
N ALA A 235 3.31 -20.28 -2.38
CA ALA A 235 4.41 -19.33 -2.35
C ALA A 235 5.53 -19.73 -3.33
N ILE A 236 5.88 -21.02 -3.39
CA ILE A 236 6.86 -21.56 -4.35
C ILE A 236 6.40 -21.30 -5.79
N SER A 237 5.13 -21.57 -6.11
CA SER A 237 4.60 -21.37 -7.47
C SER A 237 4.59 -19.91 -7.93
N ARG A 238 4.63 -18.96 -6.97
CA ARG A 238 4.78 -17.50 -7.21
C ARG A 238 6.22 -17.03 -7.34
N GLY A 239 7.18 -17.94 -7.24
CA GLY A 239 8.61 -17.66 -7.35
C GLY A 239 9.21 -17.04 -6.09
N TYR A 240 8.58 -17.19 -4.93
CA TYR A 240 9.23 -16.86 -3.66
C TYR A 240 10.24 -17.94 -3.28
N HIS A 241 11.21 -17.58 -2.45
CA HIS A 241 12.31 -18.42 -1.96
C HIS A 241 12.18 -18.75 -0.46
N TYR A 242 11.30 -18.06 0.26
CA TYR A 242 11.00 -18.36 1.64
C TYR A 242 9.61 -17.87 2.06
N LEU A 243 9.12 -18.44 3.16
CA LEU A 243 7.87 -18.08 3.82
C LEU A 243 8.05 -18.08 5.34
N GLY A 244 7.66 -17.00 6.02
CA GLY A 244 7.57 -16.92 7.47
C GLY A 244 6.14 -17.12 7.93
N ILE A 245 5.90 -18.26 8.58
CA ILE A 245 4.60 -18.60 9.20
C ILE A 245 4.50 -17.84 10.52
N ALA A 246 3.35 -17.21 10.78
CA ALA A 246 3.14 -16.38 11.96
C ALA A 246 1.70 -16.45 12.45
N ASP A 247 1.18 -17.66 12.65
CA ASP A 247 -0.13 -17.87 13.28
C ASP A 247 -0.23 -17.15 14.65
N HIS A 248 -1.45 -16.91 15.11
CA HIS A 248 -1.69 -16.14 16.34
C HIS A 248 -1.30 -16.90 17.63
N SER A 249 -0.84 -16.14 18.63
CA SER A 249 -0.45 -16.66 19.95
C SER A 249 -1.62 -17.02 20.87
N GLN A 250 -1.32 -17.69 21.99
CA GLN A 250 -2.28 -18.36 22.86
C GLN A 250 -3.47 -17.50 23.36
N SER A 251 -3.25 -16.22 23.65
CA SER A 251 -4.26 -15.29 24.15
C SER A 251 -5.22 -14.77 23.08
N ALA A 252 -4.93 -15.01 21.79
CA ALA A 252 -5.78 -14.66 20.67
C ALA A 252 -6.94 -15.67 20.50
N PHE A 253 -7.79 -15.81 21.52
CA PHE A 253 -8.93 -16.73 21.51
C PHE A 253 -9.90 -16.48 20.35
N TYR A 254 -9.97 -15.24 19.86
CA TYR A 254 -10.81 -14.86 18.72
C TYR A 254 -10.33 -15.45 17.39
N ALA A 255 -9.07 -15.91 17.33
CA ALA A 255 -8.41 -16.43 16.14
C ALA A 255 -7.81 -17.83 16.37
N HIS A 256 -8.33 -18.59 17.34
CA HIS A 256 -7.86 -19.94 17.64
C HIS A 256 -6.35 -20.05 17.95
N GLY A 257 -5.81 -19.06 18.68
CA GLY A 257 -4.41 -18.98 19.04
C GLY A 257 -3.76 -20.27 19.57
N LEU A 258 -2.50 -20.49 19.21
CA LEU A 258 -1.83 -21.78 19.37
C LEU A 258 -1.48 -22.11 20.83
N SER A 259 -1.76 -23.34 21.26
CA SER A 259 -1.16 -23.91 22.47
C SER A 259 0.28 -24.38 22.21
N LYS A 260 1.05 -24.65 23.27
CA LYS A 260 2.41 -25.22 23.13
C LYS A 260 2.42 -26.57 22.40
N GLU A 261 1.37 -27.38 22.60
CA GLU A 261 1.20 -28.65 21.89
C GLU A 261 0.89 -28.43 20.40
N ALA A 262 0.12 -27.39 20.06
CA ALA A 262 -0.15 -27.03 18.67
C ALA A 262 1.13 -26.52 17.97
N LEU A 263 1.91 -25.67 18.63
CA LEU A 263 3.23 -25.22 18.15
C LEU A 263 4.15 -26.39 17.82
N SER A 264 4.24 -27.37 18.73
CA SER A 264 5.08 -28.56 18.53
C SER A 264 4.70 -29.34 17.28
N LYS A 265 3.40 -29.45 16.97
CA LYS A 265 2.91 -30.10 15.75
C LYS A 265 3.24 -29.29 14.50
N GLN A 266 2.98 -27.99 14.54
CA GLN A 266 3.27 -27.09 13.42
C GLN A 266 4.77 -27.10 13.08
N TRP A 267 5.64 -27.01 14.09
CA TRP A 267 7.08 -27.02 13.87
C TRP A 267 7.58 -28.33 13.27
N ALA A 268 7.02 -29.48 13.69
CA ALA A 268 7.34 -30.76 13.08
C ALA A 268 6.93 -30.82 11.60
N GLU A 269 5.76 -30.26 11.25
CA GLU A 269 5.34 -30.15 9.85
C GLU A 269 6.23 -29.18 9.05
N ILE A 270 6.59 -28.03 9.62
CA ILE A 270 7.55 -27.09 9.01
C ILE A 270 8.90 -27.75 8.76
N ASP A 271 9.41 -28.53 9.71
CA ASP A 271 10.69 -29.24 9.57
C ASP A 271 10.61 -30.31 8.48
N GLN A 272 9.50 -31.03 8.38
CA GLN A 272 9.26 -31.99 7.31
C GLN A 272 9.22 -31.30 5.94
N LEU A 273 8.52 -30.17 5.82
CA LEU A 273 8.44 -29.44 4.55
C LEU A 273 9.76 -28.79 4.16
N ASN A 274 10.54 -28.28 5.11
CA ASN A 274 11.90 -27.80 4.84
C ASN A 274 12.81 -28.91 4.30
N GLN A 275 12.60 -30.18 4.68
CA GLN A 275 13.31 -31.32 4.09
C GLN A 275 12.80 -31.67 2.68
N GLU A 276 11.50 -31.52 2.45
CA GLU A 276 10.87 -31.80 1.16
C GLU A 276 11.19 -30.75 0.08
N TYR A 277 11.32 -29.48 0.49
CA TYR A 277 11.61 -28.34 -0.39
C TYR A 277 12.96 -27.69 -0.03
N PRO A 278 14.11 -28.33 -0.34
CA PRO A 278 15.43 -27.86 0.12
C PRO A 278 15.85 -26.48 -0.42
N ASP A 279 15.27 -26.04 -1.54
CA ASP A 279 15.53 -24.73 -2.15
C ASP A 279 14.56 -23.62 -1.65
N PHE A 280 13.66 -23.95 -0.71
CA PHE A 280 12.67 -23.02 -0.15
C PHE A 280 12.70 -23.06 1.37
N LYS A 281 12.99 -21.92 2.01
CA LYS A 281 13.09 -21.86 3.48
C LYS A 281 11.75 -21.48 4.10
N ILE A 282 11.26 -22.32 5.01
CA ILE A 282 10.12 -21.99 5.87
C ILE A 282 10.66 -21.59 7.24
N PHE A 283 10.33 -20.38 7.69
CA PHE A 283 10.68 -19.84 9.00
C PHE A 283 9.53 -20.07 9.98
N LYS A 284 9.89 -20.57 11.18
CA LYS A 284 8.98 -20.79 12.31
C LYS A 284 8.81 -19.46 13.06
N GLY A 285 7.69 -18.79 12.89
CA GLY A 285 7.39 -17.58 13.63
C GLY A 285 6.05 -17.65 14.35
N ILE A 286 5.70 -16.51 14.93
CA ILE A 286 4.42 -16.28 15.61
C ILE A 286 4.06 -14.81 15.49
N GLU A 287 2.77 -14.51 15.36
CA GLU A 287 2.24 -13.21 15.74
C GLU A 287 1.82 -13.24 17.21
N ALA A 288 2.72 -12.77 18.08
CA ALA A 288 2.51 -12.66 19.50
C ALA A 288 1.70 -11.40 19.85
N ASP A 289 0.62 -11.59 20.59
CA ASP A 289 -0.11 -10.50 21.21
C ASP A 289 0.81 -9.72 22.18
N ILE A 290 0.84 -8.40 22.05
CA ILE A 290 1.40 -7.52 23.07
C ILE A 290 0.32 -7.38 24.14
N LEU A 291 0.51 -7.97 25.31
CA LEU A 291 -0.47 -7.96 26.40
C LEU A 291 -0.67 -6.54 26.98
N PRO A 292 -1.75 -6.29 27.74
CA PRO A 292 -1.95 -5.00 28.42
C PRO A 292 -0.79 -4.58 29.33
N SER A 293 -0.04 -5.55 29.86
CA SER A 293 1.17 -5.30 30.64
C SER A 293 2.35 -4.82 29.80
N GLY A 294 2.29 -4.93 28.47
CA GLY A 294 3.41 -4.72 27.54
C GLY A 294 4.32 -5.93 27.36
N ASP A 295 4.00 -7.07 27.99
CA ASP A 295 4.74 -8.32 27.77
C ASP A 295 4.22 -9.02 26.51
N LEU A 296 5.05 -9.86 25.88
CA LEU A 296 4.63 -10.72 24.76
C LEU A 296 3.90 -11.96 25.28
N ASP A 297 2.96 -12.45 24.47
CA ASP A 297 2.09 -13.58 24.80
C ASP A 297 2.73 -14.97 24.62
N TYR A 298 3.84 -15.20 25.31
CA TYR A 298 4.46 -16.51 25.65
C TYR A 298 5.58 -16.29 26.68
N ASP A 299 5.99 -17.35 27.39
CA ASP A 299 7.20 -17.30 28.22
C ASP A 299 8.51 -17.19 27.40
N PRO A 300 9.58 -16.61 27.98
CA PRO A 300 10.86 -16.47 27.31
C PRO A 300 11.43 -17.76 26.71
N GLU A 301 11.25 -18.91 27.38
CA GLU A 301 11.73 -20.21 26.90
C GLU A 301 11.01 -20.66 25.62
N THR A 302 9.73 -20.31 25.48
CA THR A 302 8.95 -20.56 24.26
C THR A 302 9.32 -19.56 23.17
N LEU A 303 9.45 -18.27 23.49
CA LEU A 303 9.83 -17.22 22.53
C LEU A 303 11.20 -17.47 21.90
N ALA A 304 12.16 -17.99 22.66
CA ALA A 304 13.52 -18.31 22.20
C ALA A 304 13.60 -19.39 21.11
N GLN A 305 12.53 -20.15 20.89
CA GLN A 305 12.50 -21.26 19.94
C GLN A 305 12.00 -20.85 18.55
N PHE A 306 11.41 -19.66 18.41
CA PHE A 306 10.99 -19.14 17.11
C PHE A 306 12.19 -18.57 16.34
N ASP A 307 12.15 -18.70 15.01
CA ASP A 307 13.04 -17.99 14.11
C ASP A 307 12.76 -16.48 14.13
N PHE A 308 11.51 -16.05 14.36
CA PHE A 308 11.14 -14.65 14.52
C PHE A 308 9.84 -14.48 15.32
N VAL A 309 9.67 -13.33 15.96
CA VAL A 309 8.43 -12.96 16.66
C VAL A 309 7.93 -11.62 16.13
N ILE A 310 6.67 -11.62 15.67
CA ILE A 310 5.94 -10.39 15.35
C ILE A 310 5.14 -10.01 16.60
N GLY A 311 5.35 -8.82 17.14
CA GLY A 311 4.51 -8.28 18.21
C GLY A 311 3.43 -7.37 17.65
N SER A 312 2.17 -7.61 18.03
CA SER A 312 1.01 -6.83 17.54
C SER A 312 0.03 -6.47 18.66
N ILE A 313 -0.71 -5.37 18.49
CA ILE A 313 -1.79 -4.96 19.41
C ILE A 313 -3.13 -5.41 18.83
N HIS A 314 -3.83 -6.33 19.51
CA HIS A 314 -5.19 -6.75 19.13
C HIS A 314 -6.28 -6.40 20.15
N THR A 315 -5.88 -5.88 21.31
CA THR A 315 -6.79 -5.57 22.41
C THR A 315 -6.55 -4.18 22.99
N GLN A 316 -7.59 -3.65 23.65
CA GLN A 316 -7.53 -2.36 24.34
C GLN A 316 -7.17 -1.16 23.44
N PHE A 317 -7.74 -1.08 22.23
CA PHE A 317 -7.54 0.05 21.29
C PHE A 317 -7.98 1.44 21.80
N ARG A 318 -8.45 1.57 23.04
CA ARG A 318 -8.93 2.81 23.66
C ARG A 318 -8.00 3.37 24.73
N LEU A 319 -6.81 2.77 24.92
CA LEU A 319 -5.79 3.33 25.80
C LEU A 319 -5.40 4.74 25.32
N GLY A 320 -4.92 5.57 26.26
CA GLY A 320 -4.37 6.88 25.91
C GLY A 320 -3.09 6.76 25.10
N GLU A 321 -2.73 7.81 24.34
CA GLU A 321 -1.55 7.81 23.47
C GLU A 321 -0.28 7.41 24.22
N VAL A 322 -0.06 7.99 25.42
CA VAL A 322 1.10 7.71 26.26
C VAL A 322 1.14 6.23 26.67
N GLU A 323 0.04 5.72 27.22
CA GLU A 323 -0.05 4.33 27.70
C GLU A 323 0.13 3.31 26.56
N MET A 324 -0.47 3.56 25.40
CA MET A 324 -0.32 2.69 24.22
C MET A 324 1.13 2.69 23.72
N THR A 325 1.76 3.86 23.68
CA THR A 325 3.15 4.02 23.25
C THR A 325 4.09 3.29 24.21
N GLU A 326 3.93 3.47 25.53
CA GLU A 326 4.72 2.79 26.55
C GLU A 326 4.53 1.26 26.52
N ARG A 327 3.30 0.78 26.28
CA ARG A 327 3.01 -0.65 26.11
C ARG A 327 3.80 -1.26 24.96
N ILE A 328 3.85 -0.59 23.80
CA ILE A 328 4.60 -1.06 22.64
C ILE A 328 6.11 -0.98 22.90
N LEU A 329 6.60 0.13 23.46
CA LEU A 329 8.03 0.30 23.77
C LEU A 329 8.54 -0.75 24.75
N LYS A 330 7.74 -1.10 25.76
CA LYS A 330 8.07 -2.17 26.71
C LYS A 330 8.15 -3.53 26.01
N ALA A 331 7.24 -3.82 25.08
CA ALA A 331 7.29 -5.08 24.32
C ALA A 331 8.57 -5.19 23.50
N MET A 332 9.01 -4.07 22.90
CA MET A 332 10.27 -3.98 22.13
C MET A 332 11.54 -4.12 22.99
N ASP A 333 11.45 -4.10 24.33
CA ASP A 333 12.57 -4.44 25.21
C ASP A 333 12.79 -5.95 25.34
N ASN A 334 11.85 -6.78 24.87
CA ASN A 334 12.01 -8.23 24.87
C ASN A 334 13.07 -8.64 23.82
N PRO A 335 14.11 -9.42 24.18
CA PRO A 335 15.19 -9.78 23.27
C PRO A 335 14.74 -10.60 22.05
N TYR A 336 13.57 -11.25 22.13
CA TYR A 336 13.02 -12.03 21.02
C TYR A 336 12.09 -11.20 20.11
N PHE A 337 11.83 -9.92 20.42
CA PHE A 337 10.96 -9.05 19.62
C PHE A 337 11.65 -8.68 18.30
N THR A 338 11.29 -9.39 17.22
CA THR A 338 11.92 -9.21 15.91
C THR A 338 11.26 -8.11 15.10
N MET A 339 9.93 -8.09 15.07
CA MET A 339 9.16 -7.25 14.16
C MET A 339 7.91 -6.68 14.83
N LEU A 340 7.60 -5.41 14.58
CA LEU A 340 6.34 -4.79 14.99
C LEU A 340 5.31 -4.93 13.87
N GLY A 341 4.25 -5.71 14.10
CA GLY A 341 3.13 -5.91 13.16
C GLY A 341 2.14 -4.74 13.17
N HIS A 342 1.50 -4.48 12.02
CA HIS A 342 0.49 -3.43 11.77
C HIS A 342 0.36 -2.36 12.89
N PRO A 343 1.35 -1.44 13.00
CA PRO A 343 1.68 -0.70 14.23
C PRO A 343 0.62 0.25 14.78
N THR A 344 -0.45 0.52 14.03
CA THR A 344 -1.52 1.44 14.43
C THR A 344 -2.86 0.75 14.60
N GLY A 345 -2.96 -0.53 14.22
CA GLY A 345 -4.18 -1.32 14.24
C GLY A 345 -5.32 -0.70 13.42
N ARG A 346 -5.02 0.20 12.49
CA ARG A 346 -6.04 0.85 11.66
C ARG A 346 -6.68 -0.14 10.70
N LEU A 347 -7.92 0.12 10.34
CA LEU A 347 -8.60 -0.47 9.19
C LEU A 347 -9.17 0.68 8.35
N LEU A 348 -8.58 0.93 7.18
CA LEU A 348 -9.00 1.96 6.25
C LEU A 348 -10.49 1.86 5.96
N LEU A 349 -11.18 3.00 6.03
CA LEU A 349 -12.63 3.12 5.84
C LEU A 349 -13.47 2.29 6.85
N SER A 350 -12.90 1.89 7.99
CA SER A 350 -13.64 1.14 9.01
C SER A 350 -13.27 1.54 10.45
N ARG A 351 -11.98 1.50 10.79
CA ARG A 351 -11.45 1.77 12.13
C ARG A 351 -10.25 2.71 12.04
N PRO A 352 -10.27 3.88 12.70
CA PRO A 352 -9.07 4.73 12.77
C PRO A 352 -7.94 4.03 13.54
N ALA A 353 -6.72 4.52 13.37
CA ALA A 353 -5.60 4.15 14.24
C ALA A 353 -5.98 4.35 15.71
N TYR A 354 -5.50 3.47 16.60
CA TYR A 354 -5.52 3.78 18.03
C TYR A 354 -4.59 4.96 18.32
N ALA A 355 -4.78 5.62 19.47
CA ALA A 355 -3.91 6.71 19.87
C ALA A 355 -2.51 6.15 20.18
N VAL A 356 -1.52 6.43 19.33
CA VAL A 356 -0.13 5.99 19.48
C VAL A 356 0.82 7.04 18.89
N ASN A 357 1.94 7.26 19.57
CA ASN A 357 3.01 8.09 19.05
C ASN A 357 4.09 7.20 18.40
N LEU A 358 4.17 7.24 17.07
CA LEU A 358 5.08 6.40 16.31
C LEU A 358 6.53 6.89 16.32
N GLU A 359 6.79 8.18 16.60
CA GLU A 359 8.15 8.72 16.62
C GLU A 359 9.08 8.01 17.62
N PRO A 360 8.73 7.83 18.91
CA PRO A 360 9.58 7.09 19.84
C PRO A 360 9.69 5.60 19.49
N ILE A 361 8.63 5.01 18.92
CA ILE A 361 8.63 3.60 18.48
C ILE A 361 9.62 3.39 17.35
N ILE A 362 9.62 4.24 16.33
CA ILE A 362 10.57 4.16 15.21
C ILE A 362 12.00 4.40 15.70
N LYS A 363 12.23 5.35 16.62
CA LYS A 363 13.54 5.56 17.23
C LYS A 363 14.02 4.34 18.01
N LYS A 364 13.13 3.68 18.75
CA LYS A 364 13.43 2.43 19.45
C LYS A 364 13.79 1.33 18.45
N ALA A 365 13.01 1.18 17.38
CA ALA A 365 13.27 0.20 16.32
C ALA A 365 14.64 0.40 15.68
N ALA A 366 15.05 1.64 15.43
CA ALA A 366 16.39 1.97 14.94
C ALA A 366 17.49 1.56 15.93
N ALA A 367 17.25 1.74 17.23
CA ALA A 367 18.22 1.40 18.27
C ALA A 367 18.34 -0.11 18.54
N THR A 368 17.26 -0.86 18.37
CA THR A 368 17.20 -2.32 18.65
C THR A 368 17.38 -3.17 17.40
N GLY A 369 17.32 -2.58 16.20
CA GLY A 369 17.28 -3.34 14.95
C GLY A 369 15.92 -3.99 14.67
N THR A 370 14.88 -3.66 15.45
CA THR A 370 13.52 -4.19 15.24
C THR A 370 13.00 -3.75 13.87
N ILE A 371 12.44 -4.71 13.14
CA ILE A 371 11.82 -4.47 11.83
C ILE A 371 10.42 -3.88 12.04
N ILE A 372 9.99 -2.98 11.17
CA ILE A 372 8.60 -2.48 11.20
C ILE A 372 7.85 -2.99 9.97
N GLU A 373 6.66 -3.56 10.20
CA GLU A 373 5.79 -4.02 9.15
C GLU A 373 5.11 -2.86 8.40
N PHE A 374 5.13 -2.95 7.07
CA PHE A 374 4.10 -2.44 6.19
C PHE A 374 3.18 -3.61 5.81
N ASN A 375 2.02 -3.64 6.45
CA ASN A 375 1.01 -4.65 6.24
C ASN A 375 0.27 -4.34 4.94
N ALA A 376 0.49 -5.17 3.94
CA ALA A 376 0.06 -5.02 2.57
C ALA A 376 -1.42 -5.38 2.36
N ASN A 377 -2.13 -5.82 3.41
CA ASN A 377 -3.57 -6.00 3.36
C ASN A 377 -4.25 -4.67 2.95
N PRO A 378 -5.13 -4.65 1.93
CA PRO A 378 -5.74 -3.42 1.40
C PRO A 378 -6.58 -2.66 2.43
N TYR A 379 -7.10 -3.37 3.43
CA TYR A 379 -7.85 -2.76 4.52
C TYR A 379 -6.94 -2.18 5.59
N ARG A 380 -5.66 -2.57 5.67
CA ARG A 380 -4.70 -2.05 6.67
C ARG A 380 -3.79 -0.99 6.07
N LEU A 381 -2.96 -1.39 5.09
CA LEU A 381 -1.86 -0.59 4.53
C LEU A 381 -1.06 0.11 5.64
N ASP A 382 -0.67 -0.64 6.66
CA ASP A 382 -0.17 -0.15 7.95
C ASP A 382 1.18 -0.80 8.27
N LEU A 383 2.30 -0.11 8.35
CA LEU A 383 2.50 1.32 8.55
C LEU A 383 2.07 2.25 7.41
N ASP A 384 1.56 3.45 7.73
CA ASP A 384 1.33 4.49 6.72
C ASP A 384 2.63 4.86 5.98
N TRP A 385 2.55 5.02 4.65
CA TRP A 385 3.71 5.29 3.80
C TRP A 385 4.53 6.52 4.24
N SER A 386 3.88 7.51 4.86
CA SER A 386 4.57 8.70 5.38
C SER A 386 5.53 8.36 6.52
N TRP A 387 5.18 7.39 7.36
CA TRP A 387 6.03 6.88 8.43
C TRP A 387 7.09 5.90 7.92
N CYS A 388 6.83 5.16 6.83
CA CYS A 388 7.87 4.37 6.16
C CYS A 388 9.07 5.24 5.76
N ARG A 389 8.81 6.47 5.29
CA ARG A 389 9.88 7.41 4.94
C ARG A 389 10.70 7.86 6.15
N GLN A 390 10.05 8.08 7.29
CA GLN A 390 10.73 8.46 8.53
C GLN A 390 11.54 7.29 9.09
N ALA A 391 10.98 6.07 9.04
CA ALA A 391 11.67 4.85 9.42
C ALA A 391 12.92 4.61 8.57
N LYS A 392 12.81 4.75 7.23
CA LYS A 392 13.95 4.73 6.31
C LYS A 392 15.02 5.75 6.69
N ALA A 393 14.65 6.98 7.00
CA ALA A 393 15.60 8.04 7.36
C ALA A 393 16.41 7.71 8.64
N LEU A 394 15.89 6.83 9.50
CA LEU A 394 16.56 6.33 10.70
C LEU A 394 17.22 4.95 10.50
N GLY A 395 17.22 4.42 9.27
CA GLY A 395 17.82 3.11 8.95
C GLY A 395 17.00 1.91 9.40
N VAL A 396 15.72 2.10 9.75
CA VAL A 396 14.82 1.01 10.14
C VAL A 396 14.41 0.22 8.90
N SER A 397 14.58 -1.10 8.95
CA SER A 397 14.14 -2.01 7.89
C SER A 397 12.61 -2.12 7.88
N ILE A 398 12.01 -2.07 6.70
CA ILE A 398 10.56 -2.26 6.50
C ILE A 398 10.28 -3.66 5.95
N ALA A 399 9.35 -4.40 6.54
CA ALA A 399 8.86 -5.67 5.99
C ALA A 399 7.51 -5.47 5.28
N ILE A 400 7.42 -5.82 4.00
CA ILE A 400 6.18 -5.78 3.21
C ILE A 400 5.51 -7.14 3.33
N ASN A 401 4.51 -7.25 4.21
CA ASN A 401 3.90 -8.54 4.53
C ASN A 401 2.40 -8.53 4.22
N PRO A 402 1.84 -9.62 3.66
CA PRO A 402 0.45 -9.66 3.24
C PRO A 402 -0.55 -9.82 4.38
N ASP A 403 -0.14 -10.35 5.55
CA ASP A 403 -1.06 -10.79 6.60
C ASP A 403 -2.07 -11.79 6.02
N ALA A 404 -1.53 -12.77 5.28
CA ALA A 404 -2.29 -13.66 4.42
C ALA A 404 -2.90 -14.81 5.22
N HIS A 405 -4.22 -14.97 5.09
CA HIS A 405 -5.02 -16.05 5.67
C HIS A 405 -5.49 -17.04 4.60
N ALA A 406 -5.24 -16.76 3.32
CA ALA A 406 -5.51 -17.65 2.19
C ALA A 406 -4.43 -17.52 1.10
N VAL A 407 -4.34 -18.51 0.21
CA VAL A 407 -3.31 -18.54 -0.84
C VAL A 407 -3.41 -17.38 -1.84
N GLU A 408 -4.60 -16.83 -2.06
CA GLU A 408 -4.85 -15.67 -2.92
C GLU A 408 -4.26 -14.38 -2.33
N GLU A 409 -4.12 -14.32 -1.01
CA GLU A 409 -3.65 -13.14 -0.29
C GLU A 409 -2.12 -13.00 -0.31
N LEU A 410 -1.39 -14.04 -0.70
CA LEU A 410 0.07 -13.99 -0.90
C LEU A 410 0.49 -12.94 -1.94
N ASP A 411 -0.40 -12.63 -2.89
CA ASP A 411 -0.13 -11.64 -3.94
C ASP A 411 -0.23 -10.20 -3.43
N LEU A 412 -0.85 -9.97 -2.25
CA LEU A 412 -1.06 -8.63 -1.69
C LEU A 412 0.24 -7.88 -1.44
N ALA A 413 1.33 -8.57 -1.06
CA ALA A 413 2.62 -7.94 -0.85
C ALA A 413 3.14 -7.24 -2.12
N ARG A 414 3.04 -7.90 -3.28
CA ARG A 414 3.42 -7.33 -4.58
C ARG A 414 2.41 -6.28 -5.05
N LEU A 415 1.12 -6.57 -4.92
CA LEU A 415 0.04 -5.67 -5.37
C LEU A 415 0.01 -4.35 -4.59
N SER A 416 0.36 -4.37 -3.31
CA SER A 416 0.35 -3.18 -2.45
C SER A 416 1.71 -2.48 -2.30
N LEU A 417 2.78 -3.06 -2.85
CA LEU A 417 4.12 -2.43 -2.88
C LEU A 417 4.12 -1.00 -3.45
N PRO A 418 3.33 -0.63 -4.48
CA PRO A 418 3.24 0.75 -4.96
C PRO A 418 2.89 1.78 -3.87
N MET A 419 2.08 1.40 -2.88
CA MET A 419 1.75 2.27 -1.75
C MET A 419 2.94 2.44 -0.80
N ALA A 420 3.68 1.37 -0.51
CA ALA A 420 4.88 1.43 0.33
C ALA A 420 6.01 2.24 -0.33
N ARG A 421 6.14 2.17 -1.66
CA ARG A 421 7.11 2.95 -2.46
C ARG A 421 6.93 4.46 -2.31
N LYS A 422 5.74 4.96 -1.95
CA LYS A 422 5.53 6.38 -1.58
C LYS A 422 6.39 6.80 -0.39
N GLY A 423 6.79 5.86 0.46
CA GLY A 423 7.77 6.04 1.53
C GLY A 423 9.22 6.17 1.05
N TRP A 424 9.45 6.27 -0.26
CA TRP A 424 10.78 6.36 -0.90
C TRP A 424 11.62 5.10 -0.69
N LEU A 425 10.99 3.94 -0.48
CA LEU A 425 11.67 2.69 -0.21
C LEU A 425 12.41 2.19 -1.45
N GLU A 426 13.71 1.95 -1.28
CA GLU A 426 14.60 1.29 -2.23
C GLU A 426 14.81 -0.15 -1.79
N LYS A 427 15.44 -0.96 -2.64
CA LYS A 427 15.67 -2.39 -2.37
C LYS A 427 16.24 -2.65 -0.97
N ASN A 428 17.26 -1.89 -0.57
CA ASN A 428 17.97 -2.11 0.69
C ASN A 428 17.16 -1.76 1.94
N ASP A 429 16.09 -0.96 1.80
CA ASP A 429 15.22 -0.58 2.92
C ASP A 429 14.17 -1.67 3.22
N VAL A 430 13.95 -2.59 2.28
CA VAL A 430 12.91 -3.62 2.37
C VAL A 430 13.52 -4.97 2.78
N PHE A 431 13.09 -5.46 3.94
CA PHE A 431 13.54 -6.73 4.53
C PHE A 431 13.33 -7.91 3.58
N ASN A 432 12.19 -7.92 2.89
CA ASN A 432 11.77 -8.99 2.00
C ASN A 432 12.63 -9.15 0.73
N THR A 433 13.58 -8.25 0.47
CA THR A 433 14.47 -8.33 -0.70
C THR A 433 15.74 -9.15 -0.42
N LYS A 434 15.97 -9.50 0.85
CA LYS A 434 17.10 -10.31 1.29
C LYS A 434 16.87 -11.77 0.94
N THR A 435 17.95 -12.48 0.69
CA THR A 435 17.93 -13.94 0.53
C THR A 435 17.60 -14.63 1.86
N SER A 436 17.12 -15.87 1.81
CA SER A 436 16.85 -16.68 3.01
C SER A 436 18.10 -16.83 3.90
N ALA A 437 19.29 -16.94 3.31
CA ALA A 437 20.57 -17.03 4.03
C ALA A 437 20.95 -15.71 4.73
N GLU A 438 20.66 -14.56 4.14
CA GLU A 438 20.87 -13.25 4.79
C GLU A 438 19.90 -13.06 5.95
N ILE A 439 18.62 -13.40 5.75
CA ILE A 439 17.59 -13.36 6.79
C ILE A 439 17.97 -14.24 7.97
N GLN A 440 18.37 -15.48 7.72
CA GLN A 440 18.72 -16.41 8.78
C GLN A 440 19.88 -15.86 9.65
N LYS A 441 20.84 -15.13 9.06
CA LYS A 441 21.91 -14.47 9.83
C LYS A 441 21.43 -13.28 10.66
N LEU A 442 20.38 -12.58 10.20
CA LEU A 442 19.80 -11.45 10.92
C LEU A 442 18.90 -11.89 12.07
N LEU A 443 18.24 -13.04 11.92
CA LEU A 443 17.29 -13.59 12.90
C LEU A 443 17.93 -14.44 14.00
N ILE A 444 19.16 -14.93 13.81
CA ILE A 444 19.89 -15.76 14.80
C ILE A 444 20.64 -14.91 15.86
N GLN A 445 20.53 -13.58 15.81
CA GLN A 445 21.11 -12.66 16.80
C GLN A 445 20.20 -12.52 18.01
#